data_AF-A0A8X7BCG6-F1
#
_entry.id   AF-A0A8X7BCG6-F1
#
_cell.length_a   1.000
_cell.length_b   1.000
_cell.length_c   1.000
_cell.angle_alpha   90.00
_cell.angle_beta   90.00
_cell.angle_gamma   90.00
#
_symmetry.space_group_name_H-M   'P 1'
#
loop_
_entity.id
_entity.type
_entity.pdbx_description
1 polymer ?
#
loop_
_entity_poly.entity_id
_entity_poly.type
_entity_poly.pdbx_seq_one_letter_code
_entity_poly.pdbx_strand_id
1 'polypeptide(L)'
;MDTNAELADMHLAYGAANCSGPAAQRLNAERYPMRRIPSHNFFARLHQRLAETGSFERADMVRVRTARTPAVEQNVLQHVERNQERVHEV
;
A
#
# COMPACT_ATOMS: atom_id res chain seq x y z
N MET A 1 0.82 7.54 -8.88
CA MET A 1 1.09 7.64 -7.44
C MET A 1 1.50 9.06 -7.18
N ASP A 2 0.97 9.70 -6.15
CA ASP A 2 1.43 11.04 -5.74
C ASP A 2 2.90 10.93 -5.29
N THR A 3 3.71 11.93 -5.60
CA THR A 3 5.12 11.97 -5.19
C THR A 3 5.25 12.27 -3.69
N ASN A 4 6.39 11.92 -3.06
CA ASN A 4 6.61 12.27 -1.66
C ASN A 4 6.52 13.79 -1.39
N ALA A 5 6.89 14.63 -2.36
CA ALA A 5 6.72 16.07 -2.26
C ALA A 5 5.24 16.48 -2.19
N GLU A 6 4.40 15.91 -3.05
CA GLU A 6 2.95 16.15 -3.01
C GLU A 6 2.30 15.64 -1.72
N LEU A 7 2.77 14.51 -1.20
CA LEU A 7 2.31 13.96 0.08
C LEU A 7 2.75 14.84 1.26
N ALA A 8 3.96 15.40 1.23
CA ALA A 8 4.42 16.36 2.22
C ALA A 8 3.60 17.65 2.20
N ASP A 9 3.28 18.18 1.01
CA ASP A 9 2.40 19.34 0.83
C ASP A 9 1.01 19.10 1.43
N MET A 10 0.43 17.92 1.17
CA MET A 10 -0.87 17.52 1.73
C MET A 10 -0.80 17.37 3.26
N HIS A 11 0.29 16.82 3.78
CA HIS A 11 0.49 16.70 5.23
C HIS A 11 0.60 18.08 5.90
N LEU A 12 1.31 19.01 5.27
CA LEU A 12 1.39 20.40 5.73
C LEU A 12 0.03 21.10 5.69
N ALA A 13 -0.76 20.91 4.64
CA ALA A 13 -2.12 21.44 4.55
C ALA A 13 -3.03 20.88 5.66
N TYR A 14 -2.88 19.59 6.00
CA TYR A 14 -3.59 18.96 7.11
C TYR A 14 -3.22 19.53 8.47
N GLY A 15 -1.92 19.75 8.71
CA GLY A 15 -1.43 20.42 9.92
C GLY A 15 -1.96 21.85 10.03
N ALA A 16 -1.89 22.63 8.94
CA ALA A 16 -2.42 24.00 8.89
C ALA A 16 -3.95 24.08 9.09
N ALA A 17 -4.66 23.01 8.77
CA ALA A 17 -6.09 22.85 8.98
C ALA A 17 -6.46 22.37 10.40
N ASN A 18 -5.53 22.40 11.37
CA ASN A 18 -5.72 21.84 12.71
C ASN A 18 -6.22 20.39 12.67
N CYS A 19 -5.65 19.58 11.77
CA CYS A 19 -6.01 18.18 11.56
C CYS A 19 -7.49 17.95 11.15
N SER A 20 -8.13 18.96 10.56
CA SER A 20 -9.46 18.83 9.96
C SER A 20 -9.37 18.42 8.50
N GLY A 21 -9.86 17.22 8.16
CA GLY A 21 -9.85 16.69 6.78
C GLY A 21 -10.58 17.59 5.77
N PRO A 22 -11.82 18.02 6.04
CA PRO A 22 -12.55 18.90 5.12
C PRO A 22 -11.87 20.26 4.92
N ALA A 23 -11.30 20.85 5.97
CA ALA A 23 -10.58 22.12 5.85
C ALA A 23 -9.26 21.95 5.09
N ALA A 24 -8.52 20.85 5.35
CA ALA A 24 -7.31 20.51 4.61
C ALA A 24 -7.60 20.30 3.12
N GLN A 25 -8.72 19.67 2.78
CA GLN A 25 -9.14 19.49 1.40
C GLN A 25 -9.35 20.82 0.66
N ARG A 26 -10.02 21.79 1.31
CA ARG A 26 -10.21 23.14 0.76
C ARG A 26 -8.87 23.85 0.57
N LEU A 27 -8.04 23.88 1.62
CA LEU A 27 -6.70 24.50 1.56
C LEU A 27 -5.82 23.89 0.48
N ASN A 28 -5.87 22.57 0.31
CA ASN A 28 -5.07 21.89 -0.71
C ASN A 28 -5.56 22.21 -2.13
N ALA A 29 -6.88 22.32 -2.34
CA ALA A 29 -7.46 22.74 -3.61
C ALA A 29 -7.16 24.21 -3.95
N GLU A 30 -7.16 25.09 -2.95
CA GLU A 30 -6.82 26.50 -3.11
C GLU A 30 -5.34 26.71 -3.44
N ARG A 31 -4.44 25.99 -2.77
CA ARG A 31 -2.99 26.09 -2.99
C ARG A 31 -2.54 25.44 -4.29
N TYR A 32 -3.16 24.33 -4.66
CA TYR A 32 -2.73 23.52 -5.80
C TYR A 32 -3.90 23.22 -6.75
N PRO A 33 -4.45 24.23 -7.44
CA PRO A 33 -5.68 24.08 -8.23
C PRO A 33 -5.54 23.12 -9.42
N MET A 34 -4.32 22.87 -9.90
CA MET A 34 -4.05 21.94 -11.01
C MET A 34 -3.84 20.48 -10.54
N ARG A 35 -3.73 20.23 -9.23
CA ARG A 35 -3.52 18.87 -8.68
C ARG A 35 -4.84 18.17 -8.42
N ARG A 36 -4.80 16.84 -8.38
CA ARG A 36 -5.96 16.04 -7.95
C ARG A 36 -6.27 16.35 -6.49
N ILE A 37 -7.52 16.72 -6.21
CA ILE A 37 -7.99 16.98 -4.85
C ILE A 37 -8.15 15.63 -4.11
N PRO A 38 -7.42 15.39 -3.00
CA PRO A 38 -7.60 14.20 -2.19
C PRO A 38 -8.95 14.20 -1.47
N SER A 39 -9.45 13.04 -1.07
CA SER A 39 -10.63 12.98 -0.18
C SER A 39 -10.28 13.46 1.23
N HIS A 40 -11.25 13.99 1.98
CA HIS A 40 -11.01 14.49 3.34
C HIS A 40 -10.41 13.41 4.28
N ASN A 41 -10.80 12.15 4.13
CA ASN A 41 -10.27 11.03 4.92
C ASN A 41 -8.82 10.65 4.55
N PHE A 42 -8.36 11.02 3.35
CA PHE A 42 -6.99 10.72 2.92
C PHE A 42 -5.96 11.39 3.82
N PHE A 43 -6.19 12.64 4.22
CA PHE A 43 -5.26 13.41 5.04
C PHE A 43 -4.99 12.76 6.41
N ALA A 44 -6.05 12.30 7.09
CA ALA A 44 -5.92 11.60 8.37
C ALA A 44 -5.12 10.29 8.20
N ARG A 45 -5.42 9.51 7.16
CA ARG A 45 -4.69 8.27 6.84
C ARG A 45 -3.23 8.51 6.49
N LEU A 46 -2.94 9.61 5.80
CA LEU A 46 -1.58 9.99 5.43
C LEU A 46 -0.76 10.33 6.68
N HIS A 47 -1.33 11.14 7.57
CA HIS A 47 -0.71 11.49 8.84
C HIS A 47 -0.49 10.25 9.72
N GLN A 48 -1.51 9.42 9.90
CA GLN A 48 -1.42 8.19 10.68
C GLN A 48 -0.31 7.28 10.17
N ARG A 49 -0.24 7.08 8.85
CA ARG A 49 0.81 6.26 8.25
C ARG A 49 2.20 6.82 8.56
N LEU A 50 2.40 8.12 8.37
CA LEU A 50 3.67 8.76 8.68
C LEU A 50 4.05 8.56 10.16
N ALA A 51 3.08 8.68 11.07
CA ALA A 51 3.30 8.50 12.50
C ALA A 51 3.63 7.03 12.88
N GLU A 52 2.99 6.07 12.23
CA GLU A 52 3.14 4.63 12.54
C GLU A 52 4.37 4.00 11.88
N THR A 53 4.68 4.37 10.64
CA THR A 53 5.73 3.70 9.84
C THR A 53 6.92 4.59 9.52
N GLY A 54 6.84 5.90 9.79
CA GLY A 54 7.87 6.87 9.41
C GLY A 54 7.96 7.13 7.90
N SER A 55 7.01 6.63 7.10
CA SER A 55 7.02 6.76 5.65
C SER A 55 5.64 7.09 5.08
N PHE A 56 5.60 7.85 3.99
CA PHE A 56 4.38 8.06 3.21
C PHE A 56 4.04 6.87 2.30
N GLU A 57 4.99 5.97 2.06
CA GLU A 57 4.81 4.80 1.21
C GLU A 57 3.74 3.89 1.79
N ARG A 58 2.80 3.48 0.94
CA ARG A 58 1.85 2.44 1.32
C ARG A 58 2.66 1.16 1.50
N ALA A 59 2.57 0.52 2.65
CA ALA A 59 3.09 -0.84 2.80
C ALA A 59 2.60 -1.66 1.61
N ASP A 60 3.55 -2.19 0.84
CA ASP A 60 3.23 -2.91 -0.36
C ASP A 60 2.24 -4.01 0.00
N MET A 61 1.07 -3.99 -0.66
CA MET A 61 0.09 -5.07 -0.53
C MET A 61 0.60 -6.36 -1.21
N VAL A 62 1.92 -6.57 -1.29
CA VAL A 62 2.48 -7.91 -1.34
C VAL A 62 2.27 -8.49 0.06
N ARG A 63 1.00 -8.77 0.36
CA ARG A 63 0.62 -9.76 1.34
C ARG A 63 1.26 -11.03 0.81
N VAL A 64 2.48 -11.32 1.27
CA VAL A 64 3.03 -12.66 1.16
C VAL A 64 1.96 -13.51 1.84
N ARG A 65 1.15 -14.21 1.04
CA ARG A 65 0.20 -15.17 1.57
C ARG A 65 1.09 -16.25 2.16
N THR A 66 1.39 -16.14 3.44
CA THR A 66 2.09 -17.18 4.20
C THR A 66 1.11 -18.33 4.44
N ALA A 67 0.68 -18.96 3.36
CA ALA A 67 0.20 -20.32 3.36
C ALA A 67 1.25 -21.16 2.62
N ARG A 68 2.52 -20.99 3.02
CA ARG A 68 3.59 -21.92 2.63
C ARG A 68 3.83 -22.82 3.84
N THR A 69 3.17 -23.95 3.88
CA THR A 69 3.69 -25.10 4.61
C THR A 69 4.72 -25.74 3.69
N PRO A 70 6.03 -25.62 3.95
CA PRO A 70 7.06 -26.17 3.06
C PRO A 70 6.90 -27.67 2.84
N ALA A 71 6.37 -28.36 3.87
CA ALA A 71 6.01 -29.77 3.80
C ALA A 71 4.93 -30.08 2.75
N VAL A 72 3.93 -29.20 2.58
CA VAL A 72 2.87 -29.37 1.58
C VAL A 72 3.40 -29.08 0.18
N GLU A 73 4.19 -28.02 0.01
CA GLU A 73 4.84 -27.72 -1.27
C GLU A 73 5.76 -28.87 -1.70
N GLN A 74 6.61 -29.36 -0.80
CA GLN A 74 7.53 -30.47 -1.10
C GLN A 74 6.79 -31.79 -1.37
N ASN A 75 5.66 -32.04 -0.70
CA ASN A 75 4.82 -33.20 -0.98
C ASN A 75 4.20 -33.11 -2.38
N VAL A 76 3.69 -31.95 -2.79
CA VAL A 76 3.15 -31.74 -4.14
C VAL A 76 4.24 -31.91 -5.20
N LEU A 77 5.43 -31.33 -4.98
CA LEU A 77 6.59 -31.49 -5.88
C LEU A 77 6.97 -32.97 -6.06
N GLN A 78 7.07 -33.75 -4.96
CA GLN A 78 7.37 -35.18 -5.04
C GLN A 78 6.28 -35.98 -5.77
N HIS A 79 5.00 -35.62 -5.63
CA HIS A 79 3.92 -36.32 -6.33
C HIS A 79 3.90 -36.00 -7.83
N VAL A 80 4.23 -34.77 -8.22
CA VAL A 80 4.34 -34.37 -9.63
C VAL A 80 5.52 -35.07 -10.29
N GLU A 81 6.69 -35.10 -9.64
CA GLU A 81 7.91 -35.74 -10.14
C GLU A 81 7.70 -37.25 -10.35
N ARG A 82 7.12 -37.96 -9.37
CA ARG A 82 6.79 -39.39 -9.50
C ARG A 82 5.76 -39.69 -10.59
N ASN A 83 4.84 -38.76 -10.87
CA ASN A 83 3.88 -38.96 -11.96
C ASN A 83 4.51 -38.70 -13.34
N GLN A 84 5.52 -37.84 -13.45
CA GLN A 84 6.25 -37.63 -14.69
C GLN A 84 7.13 -38.83 -15.06
N GLU A 85 7.74 -39.49 -14.08
CA GLU A 85 8.54 -40.70 -14.28
C GLU A 85 7.68 -41.88 -14.80
N ARG A 86 6.42 -41.99 -14.36
CA ARG A 86 5.50 -43.05 -14.79
C ARG A 86 4.95 -42.90 -16.20
N VAL A 87 5.03 -41.71 -16.79
CA VAL A 87 4.56 -41.46 -18.18
C VAL A 87 5.67 -41.78 -19.19
N HIS A 88 6.91 -41.94 -18.75
CA HIS A 88 8.06 -42.29 -19.60
C HIS A 88 8.36 -43.80 -19.66
N GLU A 89 7.56 -44.64 -18.99
CA GLU A 89 7.72 -46.10 -18.95
C GLU A 89 6.44 -46.82 -19.47
N VAL A 90 5.91 -46.38 -20.62
CA VAL A 90 4.89 -47.11 -21.41
C VAL A 90 5.24 -47.04 -22.89
#